data_AF-A0A1Q7WSB0-F1
#
_entry.id   AF-A0A1Q7WSB0-F1
#
_cell.length_a   1.000
_cell.length_b   1.000
_cell.length_c   1.000
_cell.angle_alpha   90.00
_cell.angle_beta   90.00
_cell.angle_gamma   90.00
#
_symmetry.space_group_name_H-M   'P 1'
#
loop_
_entity.id
_entity.type
_entity.pdbx_description
1 polymer ?
#
loop_
_entity_poly.entity_id
_entity_poly.type
_entity_poly.pdbx_seq_one_letter_code
_entity_poly.pdbx_strand_id
1 'polypeptide(L)'
;MHETLGVQYDVAALKRQLDREELARRPAGLWRYRELLPVVDPAFRIDLGAGGTRLVPLTRISEAVAGSKLLMKMEGSNPTGSFKDRPIGVAACVALEQGARGLACLTSGNIGSAMAAVAAKVGVPALVLLLGAAGLADQGGAGQRREVRADQRLQGQGPHAHRQPGTALRPRRPHRGRAGLVVSA
;
A
#
# COMPACT_ATOMS: atom_id res chain seq x y z
N MET A 1 15.83 -20.67 -15.62
CA MET A 1 15.07 -19.39 -15.67
C MET A 1 14.18 -19.38 -14.45
N HIS A 2 14.21 -18.33 -13.62
CA HIS A 2 13.24 -18.21 -12.53
C HIS A 2 11.96 -17.62 -13.09
N GLU A 3 10.86 -18.36 -13.02
CA GLU A 3 9.54 -17.89 -13.45
C GLU A 3 8.98 -16.90 -12.41
N THR A 4 8.28 -15.87 -12.90
CA THR A 4 7.65 -14.86 -12.06
C THR A 4 6.37 -15.40 -11.46
N LEU A 5 6.16 -15.25 -10.16
CA LEU A 5 4.92 -15.63 -9.49
C LEU A 5 3.73 -14.81 -10.02
N GLY A 6 2.66 -15.51 -10.38
CA GLY A 6 1.39 -14.94 -10.84
C GLY A 6 0.36 -14.83 -9.73
N VAL A 7 -0.57 -13.90 -9.91
CA VAL A 7 -1.76 -13.71 -9.05
C VAL A 7 -2.97 -14.22 -9.85
N GLN A 8 -3.60 -15.30 -9.38
CA GLN A 8 -4.79 -15.87 -10.03
C GLN A 8 -6.05 -15.67 -9.18
N TYR A 9 -7.11 -15.18 -9.81
CA TYR A 9 -8.42 -14.99 -9.18
C TYR A 9 -9.41 -16.07 -9.61
N ASP A 10 -10.19 -16.59 -8.65
CA ASP A 10 -11.40 -17.35 -8.96
C ASP A 10 -12.52 -16.39 -9.37
N VAL A 11 -12.55 -16.03 -10.65
CA VAL A 11 -13.51 -15.08 -11.22
C VAL A 11 -14.95 -15.59 -11.07
N ALA A 12 -15.17 -16.91 -11.15
CA ALA A 12 -16.50 -17.50 -11.01
C ALA A 12 -17.03 -17.29 -9.58
N ALA A 13 -16.19 -17.49 -8.56
CA ALA A 13 -16.54 -17.20 -7.18
C ALA A 13 -16.73 -15.70 -6.92
N LEU A 14 -15.86 -14.86 -7.47
CA LEU A 14 -15.94 -13.41 -7.28
C LEU A 14 -17.22 -12.81 -7.85
N LYS A 15 -17.67 -13.28 -9.02
CA LYS A 15 -18.95 -12.85 -9.61
C LYS A 15 -20.16 -13.07 -8.69
N ARG A 16 -20.10 -14.05 -7.78
CA ARG A 16 -21.17 -14.32 -6.82
C ARG A 16 -21.10 -13.42 -5.56
N GLN A 17 -19.97 -12.76 -5.34
CA GLN A 17 -19.70 -11.97 -4.14
C GLN A 17 -19.61 -10.46 -4.40
N LEU A 18 -19.35 -10.07 -5.66
CA LEU A 18 -19.18 -8.69 -6.07
C LEU A 18 -20.36 -8.21 -6.90
N ASP A 19 -21.12 -7.29 -6.32
CA ASP A 19 -22.13 -6.52 -7.03
C ASP A 19 -21.60 -5.10 -7.36
N ARG A 20 -21.79 -4.67 -8.61
CA ARG A 20 -21.29 -3.38 -9.09
C ARG A 20 -21.98 -2.20 -8.41
N GLU A 21 -23.29 -2.30 -8.17
CA GLU A 21 -24.04 -1.22 -7.53
C GLU A 21 -23.63 -1.07 -6.08
N GLU A 22 -23.44 -2.20 -5.39
CA GLU A 22 -22.90 -2.21 -4.03
C GLU A 22 -21.49 -1.61 -3.95
N LEU A 23 -20.60 -1.92 -4.91
CA LEU A 23 -19.29 -1.28 -4.99
C LEU A 23 -19.39 0.24 -5.18
N ALA A 24 -20.39 0.72 -5.92
CA ALA A 24 -20.58 2.15 -6.17
C ALA A 24 -21.05 2.91 -4.90
N ARG A 25 -21.84 2.25 -4.03
CA ARG A 25 -22.32 2.81 -2.76
C ARG A 25 -21.23 2.92 -1.68
N ARG A 26 -20.17 2.11 -1.76
CA ARG A 26 -19.06 2.13 -0.80
C ARG A 26 -18.22 3.41 -0.94
N PRO A 27 -17.60 3.89 0.15
CA PRO A 27 -16.62 4.98 0.09
C PRO A 27 -15.57 4.76 -1.01
N ALA A 28 -15.17 5.85 -1.67
CA ALA A 28 -14.13 5.79 -2.68
C ALA A 28 -12.78 5.51 -2.03
N GLY A 29 -12.02 4.57 -2.58
CA GLY A 29 -10.74 4.17 -2.01
C GLY A 29 -10.33 2.78 -2.43
N LEU A 30 -9.17 2.35 -1.96
CA LEU A 30 -8.61 1.03 -2.16
C LEU A 30 -9.52 -0.06 -1.59
N TRP A 31 -9.98 0.12 -0.35
CA TRP A 31 -10.80 -0.87 0.37
C TRP A 31 -12.24 -0.98 -0.10
N ARG A 32 -12.66 -0.14 -1.07
CA ARG A 32 -13.90 -0.37 -1.84
C ARG A 32 -13.94 -1.78 -2.41
N TYR A 33 -12.79 -2.29 -2.83
CA TYR A 33 -12.60 -3.57 -3.51
C TYR A 33 -12.03 -4.67 -2.60
N ARG A 34 -12.28 -4.61 -1.27
CA ARG A 34 -11.71 -5.50 -0.25
C ARG A 34 -11.78 -7.00 -0.58
N GLU A 35 -12.80 -7.47 -1.31
CA GLU A 35 -12.95 -8.87 -1.71
C GLU A 35 -11.94 -9.30 -2.78
N LEU A 36 -11.37 -8.35 -3.52
CA LEU A 36 -10.29 -8.55 -4.49
C LEU A 36 -8.89 -8.43 -3.87
N LEU A 37 -8.78 -8.01 -2.61
CA LEU A 37 -7.50 -7.77 -1.97
C LEU A 37 -7.10 -8.96 -1.08
N PRO A 38 -5.82 -9.35 -1.06
CA PRO A 38 -5.33 -10.53 -0.33
C PRO A 38 -5.20 -10.34 1.19
N VAL A 39 -6.05 -9.54 1.82
CA VAL A 39 -6.05 -9.31 3.28
C VAL A 39 -7.32 -9.93 3.86
N VAL A 40 -7.15 -11.09 4.50
CA VAL A 40 -8.25 -11.96 4.90
C VAL A 40 -8.93 -11.42 6.16
N ASP A 41 -8.14 -11.14 7.19
CA ASP A 41 -8.56 -10.58 8.46
C ASP A 41 -8.75 -9.05 8.33
N PRO A 42 -10.00 -8.55 8.52
CA PRO A 42 -10.29 -7.13 8.48
C PRO A 42 -9.45 -6.28 9.45
N ALA A 43 -8.96 -6.85 10.55
CA ALA A 43 -8.13 -6.13 11.53
C ALA A 43 -6.81 -5.62 10.92
N PHE A 44 -6.33 -6.25 9.84
CA PHE A 44 -5.10 -5.86 9.15
C PHE A 44 -5.34 -4.95 7.94
N ARG A 45 -6.58 -4.51 7.69
CA ARG A 45 -6.90 -3.59 6.60
C ARG A 45 -6.57 -2.15 6.96
N ILE A 46 -5.28 -1.83 6.96
CA ILE A 46 -4.77 -0.52 7.34
C ILE A 46 -5.04 0.46 6.19
N ASP A 47 -6.00 1.35 6.39
CA ASP A 47 -6.36 2.34 5.38
C ASP A 47 -5.51 3.60 5.46
N LEU A 48 -4.64 3.83 4.48
CA LEU A 48 -3.94 5.11 4.35
C LEU A 48 -4.82 6.23 3.76
N GLY A 49 -6.01 5.91 3.22
CA GLY A 49 -6.80 6.82 2.38
C GLY A 49 -6.37 6.75 0.91
N ALA A 50 -5.74 5.65 0.50
CA ALA A 50 -5.30 5.46 -0.87
C ALA A 50 -6.48 5.17 -1.80
N GLY A 51 -6.40 5.67 -3.03
CA GLY A 51 -7.42 5.47 -4.05
C GLY A 51 -8.51 6.53 -4.09
N GLY A 52 -9.56 6.27 -4.87
CA GLY A 52 -10.61 7.27 -5.11
C GLY A 52 -10.14 8.55 -5.82
N THR A 53 -8.91 8.55 -6.35
CA THR A 53 -8.26 9.71 -6.99
C THR A 53 -9.07 10.27 -8.15
N ARG A 54 -8.99 11.59 -8.35
CA ARG A 54 -9.80 12.29 -9.36
C ARG A 54 -9.40 11.91 -10.79
N LEU A 55 -10.38 11.98 -11.69
CA LEU A 55 -10.18 12.01 -13.15
C LEU A 55 -10.36 13.45 -13.61
N VAL A 56 -9.30 14.08 -14.11
CA VAL A 56 -9.29 15.49 -14.51
C VAL A 56 -9.30 15.60 -16.03
N PRO A 57 -10.27 16.31 -16.64
CA PRO A 57 -10.26 16.55 -18.08
C PRO A 57 -9.07 17.39 -18.52
N LEU A 58 -8.40 16.98 -19.60
CA LEU A 58 -7.30 17.72 -20.21
C LEU A 58 -7.80 18.48 -21.45
N THR A 59 -8.65 19.49 -21.25
CA THR A 59 -9.39 20.19 -22.32
C THR A 59 -8.49 20.70 -23.43
N ARG A 60 -7.46 21.49 -23.09
CA ARG A 60 -6.52 22.07 -24.08
C ARG A 60 -5.76 21.01 -24.90
N ILE A 61 -5.40 19.89 -24.29
CA ILE A 61 -4.70 18.80 -24.99
C ILE A 61 -5.70 18.00 -25.84
N SER A 62 -6.93 17.82 -25.35
CA SER A 62 -8.02 17.16 -26.08
C SER A 62 -8.37 17.91 -27.37
N GLU A 63 -8.36 19.25 -27.34
CA GLU A 63 -8.57 20.10 -28.53
C GLU A 63 -7.42 19.99 -29.54
N ALA A 64 -6.18 19.92 -29.05
CA ALA A 64 -5.00 19.78 -29.91
C ALA A 64 -4.88 18.38 -30.54
N VAL A 65 -5.42 17.34 -29.88
CA VAL A 65 -5.41 15.96 -30.36
C VAL A 65 -6.78 15.64 -30.96
N ALA A 66 -6.99 16.12 -32.19
CA ALA A 66 -8.14 15.91 -33.08
C ALA A 66 -9.22 14.92 -32.58
N GLY A 67 -10.14 15.40 -31.74
CA GLY A 67 -11.36 14.67 -31.38
C GLY A 67 -11.24 13.65 -30.24
N SER A 68 -10.12 13.58 -29.54
CA SER A 68 -9.96 12.67 -28.39
C SER A 68 -10.30 13.32 -27.06
N LYS A 69 -11.19 12.70 -26.27
CA LYS A 69 -11.44 13.12 -24.87
C LYS A 69 -10.36 12.57 -23.95
N LEU A 70 -9.40 13.39 -23.56
CA LEU A 70 -8.31 12.99 -22.68
C LEU A 70 -8.63 13.31 -21.22
N LEU A 71 -8.40 12.33 -20.35
CA LEU A 71 -8.54 12.44 -18.90
C LEU A 71 -7.22 12.05 -18.22
N MET A 72 -6.84 12.79 -17.19
CA MET A 72 -5.72 12.46 -16.31
C MET A 72 -6.21 11.82 -15.03
N LYS A 73 -5.68 10.64 -14.70
CA LYS A 73 -5.88 10.02 -13.38
C LYS A 73 -4.86 10.56 -12.39
N MET A 74 -5.32 11.37 -11.43
CA MET A 74 -4.46 12.09 -10.50
C MET A 74 -3.93 11.22 -9.37
N GLU A 75 -3.04 10.28 -9.67
CA GLU A 75 -2.43 9.40 -8.65
C GLU A 75 -1.43 10.10 -7.72
N GLY A 76 -0.97 11.29 -8.08
CA GLY A 76 -0.17 12.13 -7.18
C GLY A 76 -0.94 12.66 -5.98
N SER A 77 -2.28 12.53 -5.95
CA SER A 77 -3.11 12.98 -4.82
C SER A 77 -3.37 11.89 -3.78
N ASN A 78 -2.71 10.73 -3.89
CA ASN A 78 -2.71 9.75 -2.81
C ASN A 78 -1.90 10.30 -1.61
N PRO A 79 -2.11 9.81 -0.38
CA PRO A 79 -1.51 10.33 0.86
C PRO A 79 -0.01 10.62 0.85
N THR A 80 0.83 9.77 0.23
CA THR A 80 2.29 9.97 0.14
C THR A 80 2.74 10.62 -1.17
N GLY A 81 1.78 11.10 -1.97
CA GLY A 81 2.06 11.81 -3.21
C GLY A 81 2.25 10.90 -4.44
N SER A 82 1.90 9.61 -4.36
CA SER A 82 2.10 8.69 -5.48
C SER A 82 1.14 7.51 -5.52
N PHE A 83 1.05 6.86 -6.69
CA PHE A 83 0.28 5.63 -6.85
C PHE A 83 0.77 4.44 -6.00
N LYS A 84 1.99 4.51 -5.43
CA LYS A 84 2.59 3.40 -4.67
C LYS A 84 1.87 3.13 -3.35
N ASP A 85 1.07 4.08 -2.85
CA ASP A 85 0.23 3.90 -1.68
C ASP A 85 -0.74 2.73 -1.81
N ARG A 86 -1.21 2.46 -3.04
CA ARG A 86 -2.10 1.32 -3.30
C ARG A 86 -1.40 -0.03 -3.10
N PRO A 87 -0.42 -0.43 -3.94
CA PRO A 87 0.19 -1.75 -3.82
C PRO A 87 0.98 -1.91 -2.52
N ILE A 88 1.67 -0.87 -2.04
CA ILE A 88 2.45 -0.96 -0.80
C ILE A 88 1.54 -1.01 0.43
N GLY A 89 0.41 -0.29 0.42
CA GLY A 89 -0.62 -0.41 1.44
C GLY A 89 -1.10 -1.85 1.59
N VAL A 90 -1.46 -2.50 0.48
CA VAL A 90 -1.88 -3.92 0.49
C VAL A 90 -0.74 -4.84 0.93
N ALA A 91 0.46 -4.72 0.35
CA ALA A 91 1.58 -5.59 0.65
C ALA A 91 2.00 -5.52 2.13
N ALA A 92 2.00 -4.31 2.70
CA ALA A 92 2.26 -4.11 4.12
C ALA A 92 1.18 -4.75 5.00
N CYS A 93 -0.11 -4.60 4.65
CA CYS A 93 -1.20 -5.25 5.37
C CYS A 93 -1.05 -6.78 5.38
N VAL A 94 -0.74 -7.38 4.23
CA VAL A 94 -0.49 -8.82 4.10
C VAL A 94 0.71 -9.26 4.94
N ALA A 95 1.82 -8.51 4.91
CA ALA A 95 3.01 -8.84 5.70
C ALA A 95 2.70 -8.82 7.21
N LEU A 96 1.97 -7.81 7.67
CA LEU A 96 1.58 -7.68 9.08
C LEU A 96 0.59 -8.76 9.49
N GLU A 97 -0.37 -9.11 8.63
CA GLU A 97 -1.30 -10.23 8.84
C GLU A 97 -0.55 -11.57 9.02
N GLN A 98 0.56 -11.75 8.30
CA GLN A 98 1.45 -12.91 8.41
C GLN A 98 2.41 -12.85 9.62
N GLY A 99 2.30 -11.82 10.47
CA GLY A 99 3.07 -11.69 11.70
C GLY A 99 4.41 -10.97 11.53
N ALA A 100 4.64 -10.26 10.42
CA ALA A 100 5.80 -9.37 10.31
C ALA A 100 5.79 -8.32 11.43
N ARG A 101 6.96 -8.07 12.02
CA ARG A 101 7.11 -7.10 13.13
C ARG A 101 7.64 -5.74 12.69
N GLY A 102 7.83 -5.55 11.39
CA GLY A 102 8.38 -4.35 10.78
C GLY A 102 8.46 -4.52 9.26
N LEU A 103 8.71 -3.42 8.56
CA LEU A 103 8.76 -3.37 7.11
C LEU A 103 10.14 -2.90 6.64
N ALA A 104 10.64 -3.43 5.53
CA ALA A 104 11.91 -3.01 4.95
C ALA A 104 11.84 -2.93 3.43
N CYS A 105 12.51 -1.94 2.85
CA CYS A 105 12.62 -1.81 1.40
C CYS A 105 13.98 -1.23 0.98
N LEU A 106 14.40 -1.58 -0.22
CA LEU A 106 15.62 -1.07 -0.85
C LEU A 106 15.26 0.00 -1.91
N THR A 107 14.90 1.18 -1.44
CA THR A 107 14.69 2.41 -2.22
C THR A 107 14.15 3.50 -1.30
N SER A 108 14.64 4.74 -1.45
CA SER A 108 14.06 5.92 -0.78
C SER A 108 12.94 6.58 -1.57
N GLY A 109 12.57 6.03 -2.73
CA GLY A 109 11.52 6.59 -3.57
C GLY A 109 10.12 6.35 -3.01
N ASN A 110 9.12 6.52 -3.86
CA ASN A 110 7.69 6.39 -3.54
C ASN A 110 7.30 5.12 -2.76
N ILE A 111 8.01 3.99 -2.95
CA ILE A 111 7.79 2.75 -2.19
C ILE A 111 8.17 2.95 -0.71
N GLY A 112 9.34 3.54 -0.45
CA GLY A 112 9.81 3.82 0.90
C GLY A 112 8.87 4.76 1.64
N SER A 113 8.41 5.83 0.99
CA SER A 113 7.43 6.77 1.57
C SER A 113 6.11 6.07 1.92
N ALA A 114 5.54 5.30 0.99
CA ALA A 114 4.30 4.55 1.23
C ALA A 114 4.46 3.53 2.37
N MET A 115 5.56 2.78 2.39
CA MET A 115 5.84 1.78 3.43
C MET A 115 6.04 2.41 4.80
N ALA A 116 6.80 3.51 4.86
CA ALA A 116 7.02 4.26 6.09
C ALA A 116 5.71 4.85 6.63
N ALA A 117 4.81 5.32 5.75
CA ALA A 117 3.49 5.80 6.15
C ALA A 117 2.62 4.70 6.76
N VAL A 118 2.59 3.49 6.19
CA VAL A 118 1.88 2.35 6.80
C VAL A 118 2.50 2.01 8.16
N ALA A 119 3.83 1.87 8.21
CA ALA A 119 4.54 1.49 9.42
C ALA A 119 4.30 2.48 10.57
N ALA A 120 4.37 3.77 10.28
CA ALA A 120 4.08 4.84 11.24
C ALA A 120 2.62 4.78 11.73
N LYS A 121 1.67 4.50 10.84
CA LYS A 121 0.24 4.41 11.19
C LYS A 121 -0.08 3.29 12.17
N VAL A 122 0.65 2.17 12.12
CA VAL A 122 0.44 1.02 13.03
C VAL A 122 1.50 0.88 14.12
N GLY A 123 2.49 1.78 14.17
CA GLY A 123 3.52 1.78 15.19
C GLY A 123 4.55 0.64 15.09
N VAL A 124 4.86 0.16 13.87
CA VAL A 124 5.92 -0.83 13.65
C VAL A 124 7.19 -0.17 13.07
N PRO A 125 8.38 -0.74 13.28
CA PRO A 125 9.61 -0.26 12.65
C PRO A 125 9.56 -0.32 11.12
N ALA A 126 10.16 0.68 10.47
CA ALA A 126 10.44 0.70 9.04
C ALA A 126 11.93 0.90 8.79
N LEU A 127 12.51 0.10 7.90
CA LEU A 127 13.88 0.26 7.42
C LEU A 127 13.89 0.58 5.93
N VAL A 128 14.23 1.82 5.60
CA VAL A 128 14.38 2.28 4.21
C VAL A 128 15.85 2.33 3.86
N LEU A 129 16.31 1.37 3.05
CA LEU A 129 17.69 1.32 2.59
C LEU A 129 17.84 2.20 1.35
N LEU A 130 18.66 3.23 1.48
CA LEU A 130 19.11 4.08 0.39
C LEU A 130 20.26 3.39 -0.34
N LEU A 131 20.12 3.22 -1.65
CA LEU A 131 21.28 2.96 -2.49
C LEU A 131 22.06 4.28 -2.57
N GLY A 132 23.11 4.39 -1.75
CA GLY A 132 24.12 5.43 -1.94
C GLY A 132 24.64 5.34 -3.36
N ALA A 133 24.84 6.47 -4.03
CA ALA A 133 25.38 6.50 -5.37
C ALA A 133 26.75 5.81 -5.40
N ALA A 134 26.78 4.53 -5.75
CA ALA A 134 27.92 3.94 -6.42
C ALA A 134 27.98 4.63 -7.81
N GLY A 135 28.48 5.86 -7.83
CA GLY A 135 28.42 6.74 -9.00
C GLY A 135 28.55 8.25 -8.77
N LEU A 136 28.80 8.72 -7.54
CA LEU A 136 29.32 10.08 -7.31
C LEU A 136 30.57 10.00 -6.43
N ALA A 137 31.61 9.36 -6.96
CA ALA A 137 32.95 9.52 -6.44
C ALA A 137 33.49 10.89 -6.93
N ASP A 138 33.11 11.97 -6.23
CA ASP A 138 33.95 13.16 -6.08
C ASP A 138 33.51 14.09 -4.92
N GLN A 139 33.12 13.55 -3.77
CA GLN A 139 33.27 14.26 -2.50
C GLN A 139 33.38 13.22 -1.39
N GLY A 140 34.48 13.26 -0.63
CA GLY A 140 34.84 12.23 0.34
C GLY A 140 33.82 12.02 1.47
N GLY A 141 33.79 10.78 1.99
CA GLY A 141 33.33 10.49 3.34
C GLY A 141 32.15 9.50 3.45
N ALA A 142 32.46 8.31 4.00
CA ALA A 142 31.60 7.41 4.78
C ALA A 142 30.23 7.00 4.23
N GLY A 143 30.06 5.70 3.98
CA GLY A 143 28.77 5.06 3.70
C GLY A 143 27.70 5.43 4.74
N GLN A 144 26.75 6.25 4.30
CA GLN A 144 25.73 6.82 5.17
C GLN A 144 24.60 5.80 5.39
N ARG A 145 24.72 4.95 6.42
CA ARG A 145 23.53 4.28 7.00
C ARG A 145 22.67 5.35 7.66
N ARG A 146 21.72 5.93 6.93
CA ARG A 146 20.65 6.73 7.52
C ARG A 146 19.48 5.81 7.82
N GLU A 147 19.37 5.40 9.08
CA GLU A 147 18.13 4.84 9.61
C GLU A 147 17.12 5.98 9.73
N VAL A 148 16.23 6.10 8.75
CA VAL A 148 15.10 7.02 8.88
C VAL A 148 14.05 6.33 9.74
N ARG A 149 14.12 6.57 11.07
CA ARG A 149 12.95 6.35 11.92
C ARG A 149 11.87 7.33 11.48
N ALA A 150 10.72 6.83 11.06
CA ALA A 150 9.54 7.65 10.88
C ALA A 150 9.13 8.18 12.27
N ASP A 151 9.60 9.36 12.65
CA ASP A 151 9.25 10.03 13.89
C ASP A 151 7.81 10.58 13.78
N GLN A 152 6.98 10.26 14.76
CA GLN A 152 5.57 10.61 14.81
C GLN A 152 5.41 12.09 15.17
N ARG A 153 5.27 12.97 14.18
CA ARG A 153 4.64 14.28 14.37
C ARG A 153 3.65 14.59 13.25
N LEU A 154 2.59 13.79 13.18
CA LEU A 154 1.32 14.26 12.63
C LEU A 154 0.63 15.03 13.76
N GLN A 155 0.62 16.35 13.65
CA GLN A 155 -0.09 17.24 14.57
C GLN A 155 -1.60 16.95 14.50
N GLY A 156 -2.17 16.55 15.63
CA GLY A 156 -3.60 16.35 15.83
C GLY A 156 -3.88 15.96 17.29
N GLN A 157 -4.24 16.93 18.11
CA GLN A 157 -4.48 16.78 19.55
C GLN A 157 -5.82 16.05 19.82
N GLY A 158 -5.82 15.08 20.74
CA GLY A 158 -7.00 14.42 21.31
C GLY A 158 -6.58 13.36 22.36
N PRO A 159 -7.28 13.21 23.50
CA PRO A 159 -6.67 12.76 24.74
C PRO A 159 -6.49 11.23 24.84
N HIS A 160 -5.45 10.87 25.57
CA HIS A 160 -4.92 9.53 25.83
C HIS A 160 -5.94 8.55 26.44
N ALA A 161 -5.92 7.31 25.96
CA ALA A 161 -6.36 6.14 26.71
C ALA A 161 -5.24 5.08 26.72
N HIS A 162 -4.67 4.85 27.90
CA HIS A 162 -3.73 3.78 28.22
C HIS A 162 -4.27 2.42 27.78
N ARG A 163 -3.49 1.64 27.01
CA ARG A 163 -3.69 0.19 26.89
C ARG A 163 -2.42 -0.55 27.28
N GLN A 164 -2.59 -1.52 28.16
CA GLN A 164 -1.54 -2.38 28.72
C GLN A 164 -0.95 -3.33 27.66
N PRO A 165 0.31 -3.79 27.83
CA PRO A 165 0.94 -4.72 26.92
C PRO A 165 0.56 -6.16 27.30
N GLY A 166 -0.03 -6.92 26.36
CA GLY A 166 -0.13 -8.36 26.52
C GLY A 166 -1.22 -9.04 25.72
N THR A 167 -0.90 -9.49 24.50
CA THR A 167 -1.06 -10.92 24.14
C THR A 167 -0.23 -11.16 22.89
N ALA A 168 0.75 -12.09 22.97
CA ALA A 168 1.48 -12.54 21.80
C ALA A 168 0.51 -13.21 20.82
N LEU A 169 0.34 -12.65 19.61
CA LEU A 169 -0.38 -13.34 18.55
C LEU A 169 0.38 -14.61 18.18
N ARG A 170 -0.22 -15.77 18.49
CA ARG A 170 0.28 -17.06 18.01
C ARG A 170 0.13 -17.14 16.49
N PRO A 171 1.11 -17.71 15.75
CA PRO A 171 0.97 -17.95 14.33
C PRO A 171 -0.19 -18.93 14.09
N ARG A 172 -1.23 -18.49 13.38
CA ARG A 172 -2.30 -19.37 12.91
C ARG A 172 -1.88 -20.02 11.58
N ARG A 173 -2.19 -21.31 11.45
CA ARG A 173 -1.96 -22.12 10.23
C ARG A 173 -2.63 -21.46 9.01
N PRO A 174 -2.11 -21.70 7.79
CA PRO A 174 -2.69 -21.13 6.57
C PRO A 174 -4.15 -21.59 6.41
N HIS A 175 -5.06 -20.61 6.36
CA HIS A 175 -6.47 -20.85 6.07
C HIS A 175 -6.64 -21.20 4.59
N ARG A 176 -6.76 -22.50 4.29
CA ARG A 176 -7.42 -22.98 3.07
C ARG A 176 -8.93 -22.76 3.24
N GLY A 177 -9.49 -21.73 2.62
CA GLY A 177 -10.95 -21.59 2.59
C GLY A 177 -11.48 -20.16 2.56
N ARG A 178 -11.07 -19.35 1.58
CA ARG A 178 -11.94 -18.35 0.97
C ARG A 178 -11.44 -18.09 -0.44
N ALA A 179 -12.34 -18.26 -1.41
CA ALA A 179 -12.06 -18.07 -2.83
C ALA A 179 -11.64 -16.62 -3.08
N GLY A 180 -10.46 -16.42 -3.66
CA GLY A 180 -10.06 -15.08 -4.07
C GLY A 180 -8.69 -15.04 -4.70
N LEU A 181 -7.68 -15.65 -4.08
CA LEU A 181 -6.32 -15.57 -4.60
C LEU A 181 -5.59 -16.91 -4.47
N VAL A 182 -5.16 -17.46 -5.60
CA VAL A 182 -4.17 -18.54 -5.66
C VAL A 182 -2.87 -17.93 -6.18
N VAL A 183 -1.78 -18.14 -5.43
CA VAL A 183 -0.43 -17.81 -5.87
C VAL A 183 0.18 -19.09 -6.43
N SER A 184 0.47 -19.11 -7.73
CA SER A 184 1.09 -20.24 -8.42
C SER A 184 2.45 -19.84 -8.97
N ALA A 185 3.45 -20.70 -8.79
CA ALA A 185 4.74 -20.64 -9.48
C ALA A 185 4.60 -21.25 -10.87
#